data_AF-A0A2Z5FYH1-F1
#
_entry.id   AF-A0A2Z5FYH1-F1
#
_cell.length_a   1.000
_cell.length_b   1.000
_cell.length_c   1.000
_cell.angle_alpha   90.00
_cell.angle_beta   90.00
_cell.angle_gamma   90.00
#
_symmetry.space_group_name_H-M   'P 1'
#
loop_
_entity.id
_entity.type
_entity.pdbx_description
1 polymer ?
#
loop_
_entity_poly.entity_id
_entity_poly.type
_entity_poly.pdbx_seq_one_letter_code
_entity_poly.pdbx_strand_id
1 'polypeptide(L)'
;MRTLAKVNAEVAVEVHGEVTQRSILDALESRYPMLRGTIRDHVTLQRRPFLRFFACEEDLSFASPDAGLPDAVVSGKEPFLIIGAVAGGSTHS
;
A
#
# COMPACT_ATOMS: atom_id res chain seq x y z
N MET A 1 -17.45 -2.40 -5.51
CA MET A 1 -16.03 -2.45 -5.09
C MET A 1 -15.89 -1.50 -3.90
N ARG A 2 -15.54 -1.96 -2.70
CA ARG A 2 -15.51 -1.12 -1.48
C ARG A 2 -14.07 -0.94 -1.02
N THR A 3 -13.64 0.31 -0.96
CA THR A 3 -12.30 0.80 -0.61
C THR A 3 -11.94 0.40 0.83
N LEU A 4 -10.71 -0.10 1.06
CA LEU A 4 -10.28 -0.74 2.32
C LEU A 4 -10.32 0.20 3.54
N ALA A 5 -10.37 1.50 3.34
CA ALA A 5 -10.60 2.44 4.41
C ALA A 5 -11.38 3.60 3.84
N LYS A 6 -12.19 4.26 4.65
CA LYS A 6 -12.86 5.54 4.33
C LYS A 6 -11.86 6.69 4.09
N VAL A 7 -10.69 6.41 3.52
CA VAL A 7 -9.74 7.39 3.01
C VAL A 7 -10.06 7.54 1.52
N ASN A 8 -11.02 8.41 1.22
CA ASN A 8 -11.21 8.97 -0.12
C ASN A 8 -10.10 9.98 -0.45
N ALA A 9 -8.85 9.70 -0.08
CA ALA A 9 -7.75 10.62 -0.30
C ALA A 9 -6.63 9.85 -0.96
N GLU A 10 -6.42 10.09 -2.26
CA GLU A 10 -5.11 9.94 -2.84
C GLU A 10 -4.11 10.66 -1.92
N VAL A 11 -3.10 9.93 -1.45
CA VAL A 11 -2.08 10.46 -0.56
C VAL A 11 -0.79 10.57 -1.35
N ALA A 12 -0.26 11.79 -1.45
CA ALA A 12 1.11 12.00 -1.87
C ALA A 12 2.06 11.59 -0.73
N VAL A 13 2.91 10.59 -0.97
CA VAL A 13 4.01 10.23 -0.09
C VAL A 13 5.32 10.60 -0.76
N GLU A 14 6.24 11.16 0.02
CA GLU A 14 7.60 11.42 -0.46
C GLU A 14 8.47 10.23 -0.08
N VAL A 15 9.12 9.62 -1.07
CA VAL A 15 10.01 8.48 -0.90
C VAL A 15 11.41 8.94 -1.25
N HIS A 16 12.34 8.85 -0.30
CA HIS A 16 13.74 9.15 -0.53
C HIS A 16 14.47 7.88 -1.01
N GLY A 17 14.98 7.90 -2.25
CA GLY A 17 15.73 6.80 -2.84
C GLY A 17 14.90 5.99 -3.84
N GLU A 18 15.10 4.68 -3.87
CA GLU A 18 14.40 3.80 -4.81
C GLU A 18 12.93 3.66 -4.42
N VAL A 19 12.04 4.03 -5.35
CA VAL A 19 10.59 3.92 -5.16
C VAL A 19 10.19 2.46 -5.36
N THR A 20 10.15 1.72 -4.27
CA THR A 20 9.71 0.33 -4.22
C THR A 20 8.39 0.22 -3.48
N GLN A 21 7.73 -0.95 -3.58
CA GLN A 21 6.54 -1.23 -2.78
C GLN A 21 6.84 -1.07 -1.29
N ARG A 22 8.02 -1.53 -0.82
CA ARG A 22 8.43 -1.40 0.57
C ARG A 22 8.54 0.06 0.98
N SER A 23 9.24 0.88 0.19
CA SER A 23 9.47 2.29 0.48
C SER A 23 8.17 3.10 0.51
N ILE A 24 7.22 2.84 -0.40
CA ILE A 24 5.90 3.48 -0.40
C ILE A 24 5.13 3.15 0.88
N LEU A 25 5.11 1.86 1.26
CA LEU A 25 4.44 1.43 2.48
C LEU A 25 5.10 2.04 3.72
N ASP A 26 6.43 2.09 3.79
CA ASP A 26 7.15 2.71 4.90
C ASP A 26 6.82 4.21 5.02
N ALA A 27 6.81 4.93 3.90
CA ALA A 27 6.45 6.36 3.87
C ALA A 27 4.97 6.57 4.28
N LEU A 28 4.08 5.70 3.82
CA LEU A 28 2.66 5.73 4.17
C LEU A 28 2.45 5.44 5.67
N GLU A 29 3.11 4.43 6.22
CA GLU A 29 3.06 4.05 7.63
C GLU A 29 3.70 5.12 8.53
N SER A 30 4.72 5.82 8.04
CA SER A 30 5.33 6.97 8.73
C SER A 30 4.36 8.16 8.79
N ARG A 31 3.63 8.42 7.69
CA ARG A 31 2.67 9.52 7.61
C ARG A 31 1.34 9.22 8.31
N TYR A 32 0.93 7.96 8.29
CA TYR A 32 -0.29 7.46 8.93
C TYR A 32 0.03 6.26 9.81
N PRO A 33 0.56 6.49 11.03
CA PRO A 33 0.86 5.42 11.98
C PRO A 33 -0.36 4.54 12.31
N MET A 34 -1.57 5.08 12.16
CA MET A 34 -2.83 4.34 12.36
C MET A 34 -3.04 3.20 11.34
N LEU A 35 -2.31 3.21 10.21
CA LEU A 35 -2.35 2.13 9.21
C LEU A 35 -1.39 0.99 9.53
N ARG A 36 -0.40 1.21 10.42
CA ARG A 36 0.48 0.14 10.92
C ARG A 36 -0.38 -0.91 11.62
N GLY A 37 -0.24 -2.18 11.23
CA GLY A 37 -1.10 -3.29 11.71
C GLY A 37 -2.26 -3.64 10.78
N THR A 38 -2.72 -2.70 9.94
CA THR A 38 -3.75 -2.98 8.92
C THR A 38 -3.11 -3.52 7.65
N ILE A 39 -1.96 -2.95 7.27
CA ILE A 39 -1.24 -3.29 6.04
C ILE A 39 -0.20 -4.40 6.30
N ARG A 40 0.69 -4.16 7.25
CA ARG A 40 1.70 -5.13 7.71
C ARG A 40 1.38 -5.58 9.12
N ASP A 41 1.59 -6.85 9.40
CA ASP A 41 1.47 -7.37 10.75
C ASP A 41 2.54 -6.73 11.66
N HIS A 42 2.11 -6.23 12.81
CA HIS A 42 2.95 -5.44 13.72
C HIS A 42 4.08 -6.25 14.38
N VAL A 43 3.96 -7.59 14.38
CA VAL A 43 4.86 -8.51 15.07
C VAL A 43 5.78 -9.21 14.08
N THR A 44 5.24 -9.66 12.95
CA THR A 44 5.97 -10.45 11.95
C THR A 44 6.47 -9.61 10.78
N LEU A 45 6.02 -8.34 10.64
CA LEU A 45 6.22 -7.49 9.46
C LEU A 45 5.79 -8.15 8.15
N GLN A 46 5.08 -9.29 8.22
CA GLN A 46 4.60 -9.98 7.05
C GLN A 46 3.41 -9.23 6.47
N ARG A 47 3.45 -9.05 5.16
CA ARG A 47 2.34 -8.49 4.40
C ARG A 47 1.15 -9.45 4.50
N ARG A 48 -0.02 -8.94 4.88
CA ARG A 48 -1.22 -9.79 4.87
C ARG A 48 -1.52 -10.21 3.42
N PRO A 49 -1.82 -11.49 3.14
CA PRO A 49 -2.01 -12.01 1.78
C PRO A 49 -3.22 -11.41 1.05
N PHE A 50 -4.03 -10.59 1.73
CA PHE A 50 -5.23 -9.96 1.20
C PHE A 50 -5.02 -8.55 0.63
N LEU A 51 -3.78 -8.05 0.60
CA LEU A 51 -3.42 -6.80 -0.07
C LEU A 51 -3.03 -7.08 -1.51
N ARG A 52 -3.59 -6.32 -2.45
CA ARG A 52 -3.20 -6.29 -3.86
C ARG A 52 -2.62 -4.93 -4.20
N PHE A 53 -1.62 -4.93 -5.07
CA PHE A 53 -0.94 -3.72 -5.53
C PHE A 53 -1.08 -3.63 -7.03
N PHE A 54 -1.46 -2.45 -7.50
CA PHE A 54 -1.55 -2.14 -8.92
C PHE A 54 -0.80 -0.87 -9.23
N ALA A 55 -0.12 -0.84 -10.36
CA ALA A 55 0.53 0.36 -10.88
C ALA A 55 0.65 0.25 -12.39
N CYS A 56 0.48 1.35 -13.12
CA CYS A 56 0.51 1.33 -14.59
C CYS A 56 -0.45 0.28 -15.20
N GLU A 57 -1.62 0.09 -14.57
CA GLU A 57 -2.59 -0.97 -14.92
C GLU A 57 -2.07 -2.42 -14.77
N GLU A 58 -0.89 -2.62 -14.21
CA GLU A 58 -0.28 -3.92 -13.96
C GLU A 58 -0.49 -4.39 -12.51
N ASP A 59 -0.76 -5.68 -12.32
CA ASP A 59 -0.78 -6.29 -10.99
C ASP A 59 0.65 -6.55 -10.51
N LEU A 60 1.07 -5.78 -9.51
CA LEU A 60 2.36 -5.93 -8.84
C LEU A 60 2.22 -6.70 -7.52
N SER A 61 1.07 -7.34 -7.29
CA SER A 61 0.79 -8.03 -6.04
C SER A 61 1.80 -9.15 -5.74
N PHE A 62 2.28 -9.82 -6.80
CA PHE A 62 3.26 -10.91 -6.75
C PHE A 62 4.70 -10.47 -7.00
N ALA A 63 4.92 -9.20 -7.35
CA ALA A 63 6.27 -8.67 -7.54
C ALA A 63 7.00 -8.57 -6.20
N SER A 64 8.34 -8.60 -6.26
CA SER A 64 9.17 -8.42 -5.06
C SER A 64 8.90 -7.05 -4.43
N PRO A 65 8.79 -6.95 -3.10
CA PRO A 65 8.56 -5.66 -2.43
C PRO A 65 9.73 -4.69 -2.58
N ASP A 66 10.92 -5.20 -2.91
CA ASP A 66 12.14 -4.46 -3.19
C ASP A 66 12.37 -4.25 -4.69
N ALA A 67 11.44 -4.69 -5.56
CA ALA A 67 11.51 -4.34 -6.96
C ALA A 67 11.16 -2.85 -7.14
N GLY A 68 11.97 -2.14 -7.92
CA GLY A 68 11.67 -0.79 -8.38
C GLY A 68 10.33 -0.75 -9.11
N LEU A 69 9.53 0.26 -8.82
CA LEU A 69 8.25 0.49 -9.49
C LEU A 69 8.46 1.13 -10.87
N PRO A 70 7.45 1.03 -11.77
CA PRO A 70 7.50 1.67 -13.08
C PRO A 70 7.77 3.17 -12.99
N ASP A 71 8.50 3.72 -13.96
CA ASP A 71 8.85 5.15 -14.02
C ASP A 71 7.61 6.06 -13.97
N ALA A 72 6.48 5.60 -14.51
CA ALA A 72 5.21 6.34 -14.44
C ALA A 72 4.75 6.60 -12.99
N VAL A 73 4.99 5.65 -12.08
CA VAL A 73 4.70 5.80 -10.65
C VAL A 73 5.75 6.68 -9.97
N VAL A 74 7.03 6.43 -10.29
CA VAL A 74 8.18 7.18 -9.74
C VAL A 74 8.06 8.67 -10.07
N SER A 75 7.65 9.00 -11.30
CA SER A 75 7.46 10.37 -11.78
C SER A 75 6.13 11.00 -11.37
N GLY A 76 5.24 10.23 -10.71
CA GLY A 76 3.91 10.69 -10.31
C GLY A 76 2.94 10.88 -11.47
N LYS A 77 3.24 10.35 -12.66
CA LYS A 77 2.31 10.33 -13.81
C LYS A 77 1.13 9.39 -13.55
N GLU A 78 1.36 8.31 -12.82
CA GLU A 78 0.34 7.32 -12.48
C GLU A 78 0.34 7.00 -10.98
N PRO A 79 -0.83 6.79 -10.38
CA PRO A 79 -0.93 6.47 -8.96
C PRO A 79 -0.58 5.00 -8.68
N PHE A 80 0.03 4.75 -7.51
CA PHE A 80 0.18 3.41 -6.95
C PHE A 80 -1.06 3.04 -6.12
N LEU A 81 -1.77 1.99 -6.53
CA LEU A 81 -3.04 1.57 -5.95
C LEU A 81 -2.83 0.42 -4.95
N ILE A 82 -3.23 0.65 -3.71
CA ILE A 82 -3.21 -0.37 -2.65
C ILE A 82 -4.64 -0.80 -2.36
N ILE A 83 -4.98 -2.04 -2.73
CA ILE A 83 -6.32 -2.61 -2.54
C ILE A 83 -6.24 -3.71 -1.50
N GLY A 84 -6.76 -3.47 -0.29
CA GLY A 84 -6.99 -4.57 0.64
C GLY A 84 -8.40 -5.12 0.50
N ALA A 85 -8.53 -6.45 0.58
CA ALA A 85 -9.81 -7.05 0.92
C ALA A 85 -10.03 -6.85 2.43
N VAL A 86 -10.94 -5.95 2.81
CA VAL A 86 -11.40 -5.89 4.20
C VAL A 86 -12.22 -7.17 4.40
N ALA A 87 -11.72 -8.13 5.18
CA ALA A 87 -12.62 -9.01 5.90
C ALA A 87 -13.33 -8.12 6.91
N GLY A 88 -14.54 -7.65 6.58
CA GLY A 88 -15.37 -6.81 7.42
C GLY A 88 -15.80 -7.57 8.67
N GLY A 89 -14.95 -7.59 9.69
CA GLY A 89 -15.28 -8.01 11.04
C GLY A 89 -15.52 -6.77 11.90
N SER A 90 -16.66 -6.10 11.73
CA SER A 90 -17.10 -5.11 12.71
C SER A 90 -17.68 -5.87 13.90
N THR A 91 -16.82 -6.25 14.85
CA THR A 91 -17.27 -6.58 16.21
C THR A 91 -17.41 -5.26 16.95
N HIS A 92 -18.55 -4.61 16.79
CA HIS A 92 -19.01 -3.64 17.78
C HIS A 92 -19.58 -4.44 18.96
N SER A 93 -18.98 -4.20 20.14
CA SER A 93 -19.48 -4.65 21.44
C SER A 93 -20.81 -3.99 21.81
#